data_AF-X1R8X5-F1
#
_entry.id   AF-X1R8X5-F1
#
_cell.length_a   1.000
_cell.length_b   1.000
_cell.length_c   1.000
_cell.angle_alpha   90.00
_cell.angle_beta   90.00
_cell.angle_gamma   90.00
#
_symmetry.space_group_name_H-M   'P 1'
#
loop_
_entity.id
_entity.type
_entity.pdbx_description
1 polymer ?
#
loop_
_entity_poly.entity_id
_entity_poly.type
_entity_poly.pdbx_seq_one_letter_code
_entity_poly.pdbx_strand_id
1 'polypeptide(L)' 'DQINVLMEQWHYEKVEELDATWTTAQTLTFLKKGLITDARARTELDLNGYDSEHINIYIRNIK' A
#
# COMPACT_ATOMS: atom_id res chain seq x y z
N ASP A 1 -13.32 33.81 16.77
CA ASP A 1 -14.04 32.52 16.76
C ASP A 1 -13.89 31.67 15.49
N GLN A 2 -13.69 32.25 14.30
CA GLN A 2 -13.49 31.44 13.07
C GLN A 2 -12.11 30.74 12.94
N ILE A 3 -11.10 31.18 13.69
CA ILE A 3 -9.74 30.62 13.59
C ILE A 3 -9.66 29.20 14.17
N ASN A 4 -10.40 28.92 15.26
CA ASN A 4 -10.34 27.60 15.90
C ASN A 4 -10.98 26.51 15.02
N VAL A 5 -12.05 26.83 14.31
CA VAL A 5 -12.72 25.91 13.37
C VAL A 5 -11.83 25.61 12.16
N LEU A 6 -11.11 26.62 11.64
CA LEU A 6 -10.16 26.40 10.55
C LEU A 6 -8.99 25.49 10.97
N MET A 7 -8.52 25.62 12.20
CA MET A 7 -7.43 24.78 12.74
C MET A 7 -7.88 23.34 12.96
N GLU A 8 -9.13 23.09 13.34
CA GLU A 8 -9.71 21.74 13.38
C GLU A 8 -9.78 21.11 11.99
N GLN A 9 -10.13 21.87 10.94
CA GLN A 9 -10.10 21.36 9.56
C GLN A 9 -8.69 20.96 9.10
N TRP A 10 -7.65 21.72 9.45
CA TRP A 10 -6.26 21.38 9.14
C TRP A 10 -5.77 20.11 9.85
N HIS A 11 -6.35 19.78 11.01
CA HIS A 11 -5.94 18.63 11.80
C HIS A 11 -6.55 17.30 11.31
N TYR A 12 -7.58 17.35 10.45
CA TYR A 12 -8.20 16.18 9.84
C TYR A 12 -7.59 15.79 8.48
N GLU A 13 -6.91 16.69 7.77
CA GLU A 13 -6.17 16.35 6.53
C GLU A 13 -4.90 15.51 6.79
N LYS A 14 -4.44 15.42 8.05
CA LYS A 14 -3.20 14.72 8.44
C LYS A 14 -3.38 13.27 8.89
N VAL A 15 -4.58 12.68 8.79
CA VAL A 15 -4.86 11.34 9.37
C VAL A 15 -4.66 10.19 8.38
N GLU A 16 -4.27 10.45 7.14
CA GLU A 16 -3.84 9.41 6.21
C GLU A 16 -2.53 9.79 5.53
N GLU A 17 -1.44 9.92 6.30
CA GLU A 17 -0.17 9.40 5.81
C GLU A 17 -0.32 7.87 5.73
N LEU A 18 -1.09 7.39 4.74
CA LEU A 18 -0.94 6.03 4.26
C LEU A 18 0.53 5.95 3.87
N ASP A 19 1.32 5.24 4.67
CA ASP A 19 2.70 4.90 4.34
C ASP A 19 2.73 4.56 2.85
N ALA A 20 3.46 5.37 2.06
CA ALA A 20 3.34 5.34 0.61
C ALA A 20 3.46 3.89 0.12
N THR A 21 2.34 3.33 -0.36
CA THR A 21 2.31 1.93 -0.79
C THR A 21 3.16 1.78 -2.03
N TRP A 22 3.83 0.64 -2.16
CA TRP A 22 4.57 0.37 -3.38
C TRP A 22 3.59 0.07 -4.50
N THR A 23 3.85 0.62 -5.68
CA THR A 23 3.12 0.22 -6.89
C THR A 23 3.25 -1.29 -7.12
N THR A 24 2.28 -1.89 -7.81
CA THR A 24 2.31 -3.31 -8.19
C THR A 24 3.66 -3.71 -8.80
N ALA A 25 4.18 -2.91 -9.74
CA ALA A 25 5.47 -3.19 -10.39
C ALA A 25 6.65 -3.16 -9.41
N GLN A 26 6.66 -2.23 -8.45
CA GLN A 26 7.69 -2.17 -7.41
C GLN A 26 7.59 -3.38 -6.47
N THR A 27 6.40 -3.71 -5.97
CA THR A 27 6.15 -4.86 -5.10
C THR A 27 6.61 -6.16 -5.73
N LEU A 28 6.24 -6.41 -6.99
CA LEU A 28 6.64 -7.60 -7.73
C LEU A 28 8.16 -7.64 -7.99
N THR A 29 8.77 -6.48 -8.28
CA THR A 29 10.22 -6.37 -8.45
C THR A 29 10.97 -6.66 -7.15
N PHE A 30 10.49 -6.15 -6.02
CA PHE A 30 11.10 -6.37 -4.71
C PHE A 30 10.96 -7.82 -4.26
N LEU A 31 9.80 -8.45 -4.52
CA LEU A 31 9.59 -9.86 -4.27
C LEU A 31 10.55 -10.71 -5.10
N LYS A 32 10.67 -10.44 -6.40
CA LYS A 32 11.60 -11.14 -7.30
C LYS A 32 13.06 -11.01 -6.87
N LYS A 33 13.43 -9.86 -6.31
CA LYS A 33 14.78 -9.59 -5.79
C LYS A 33 15.00 -10.15 -4.37
N GLY A 34 13.98 -10.71 -3.73
CA GLY A 34 14.05 -11.18 -2.34
C GLY A 34 14.22 -10.06 -1.31
N LEU A 35 13.88 -8.81 -1.66
CA LEU A 35 13.96 -7.66 -0.76
C LEU A 35 12.80 -7.61 0.22
N ILE A 36 11.68 -8.28 -0.11
CA ILE A 36 10.50 -8.41 0.72
C ILE A 36 10.03 -9.86 0.75
N THR A 37 9.28 -10.23 1.78
CA THR A 37 8.67 -11.56 1.90
C THR A 37 7.40 -11.67 1.06
N ASP A 38 7.00 -12.90 0.72
CA ASP A 38 5.69 -13.20 0.12
C ASP A 38 4.53 -12.55 0.91
N ALA A 39 4.56 -12.65 2.24
CA ALA A 39 3.52 -12.10 3.10
C ALA A 39 3.43 -10.58 2.93
N ARG A 40 4.57 -9.88 2.89
CA ARG A 40 4.58 -8.43 2.65
C ARG A 40 4.08 -8.08 1.26
N ALA A 41 4.47 -8.83 0.23
CA ALA A 41 3.99 -8.61 -1.13
C ALA A 41 2.46 -8.80 -1.24
N ARG A 42 1.88 -9.77 -0.51
CA ARG A 42 0.43 -9.98 -0.44
C ARG A 42 -0.29 -8.78 0.18
N THR A 43 0.23 -8.27 1.30
CA THR A 43 -0.35 -7.08 1.96
C THR A 43 -0.31 -5.86 1.05
N GLU A 44 0.81 -5.61 0.36
CA GLU A 44 0.93 -4.47 -0.56
C GLU A 44 -0.01 -4.58 -1.76
N LEU A 45 -0.20 -5.78 -2.31
CA LEU A 45 -1.14 -5.99 -3.40
C LEU A 45 -2.60 -5.88 -2.94
N ASP A 46 -2.91 -6.32 -1.72
CA ASP A 46 -4.23 -6.14 -1.10
C ASP A 46 -4.53 -4.65 -0.88
N LEU A 47 -3.56 -3.88 -0.36
CA LEU A 47 -3.65 -2.42 -0.21
C LEU A 47 -3.81 -1.70 -1.55
N ASN A 48 -3.22 -2.23 -2.63
CA ASN A 48 -3.40 -1.73 -3.99
C ASN A 48 -4.74 -2.15 -4.62
N GLY A 49 -5.60 -2.89 -3.89
CA GLY A 49 -6.96 -3.24 -4.30
C GLY A 49 -7.09 -4.52 -5.13
N TYR A 50 -6.07 -5.37 -5.16
CA TYR A 50 -6.17 -6.67 -5.85
C TYR A 50 -6.87 -7.71 -4.98
N ASP A 51 -7.69 -8.56 -5.59
CA ASP A 51 -8.26 -9.71 -4.90
C ASP A 51 -7.23 -10.85 -4.70
N SER A 52 -7.63 -11.83 -3.89
CA SER A 52 -6.78 -12.99 -3.59
C SER A 52 -6.41 -13.82 -4.81
N GLU A 53 -7.23 -13.87 -5.86
CA GLU A 53 -6.96 -14.63 -7.08
C GLU A 53 -5.81 -13.98 -7.86
N HIS A 54 -5.93 -12.67 -8.12
CA HIS A 54 -4.90 -11.89 -8.81
C HIS A 54 -3.57 -11.92 -8.06
N ILE A 55 -3.61 -11.73 -6.73
CA ILE A 55 -2.43 -11.81 -5.87
C ILE A 55 -1.73 -13.17 -6.01
N ASN A 56 -2.49 -14.27 -5.98
CA ASN A 56 -1.94 -15.61 -6.11
C ASN A 56 -1.31 -15.85 -7.49
N ILE A 57 -1.91 -15.35 -8.57
CA ILE A 57 -1.36 -15.45 -9.92
C ILE A 57 -0.04 -14.67 -10.02
N TYR A 58 0.01 -13.43 -9.51
CA TYR A 58 1.22 -12.61 -9.54
C TYR A 58 2.39 -13.24 -8.77
N ILE A 59 2.12 -13.74 -7.56
CA ILE A 59 3.17 -14.37 -6.73
C ILE A 59 3.66 -15.68 -7.37
N ARG A 60 2.74 -16.48 -7.93
CA ARG A 60 3.11 -17.72 -8.63
C ARG A 60 3.89 -17.48 -9.92
N ASN A 61 3.67 -16.36 -10.60
CA ASN A 61 4.40 -15.99 -11.82
C ASN A 61 5.88 -15.65 -11.53
N ILE A 62 6.15 -15.07 -10.35
CA ILE A 62 7.49 -14.59 -9.98
C ILE A 62 8.40 -15.70 -9.46
N LYS A 63 7.82 -16.72 -8.82
CA LYS A 63 8.55 -17.88 -8.29
C LYS A 63 8.80 -18.93 -9.36
#